data_AF-A0A7U7CAW1-F1
#
_entry.id   AF-A0A7U7CAW1-F1
#
_cell.length_a   1.000
_cell.length_b   1.000
_cell.length_c   1.000
_cell.angle_alpha   90.00
_cell.angle_beta   90.00
_cell.angle_gamma   90.00
#
_symmetry.space_group_name_H-M   'P 1'
#
loop_
_entity.id
_entity.type
_entity.pdbx_description
1 polymer ?
#
loop_
_entity_poly.entity_id
_entity_poly.type
_entity_poly.pdbx_seq_one_letter_code
_entity_poly.pdbx_strand_id
1 'polypeptide(L)' 'MLDKPCVFFNLNGYYDAMKAMLDTMVSHDFLEAETAAKFLFTDDFSEI' A
#
# COMPACT_ATOMS: atom_id res chain seq x y z
N MET A 1 -0.58 15.46 -4.46
CA MET A 1 -0.74 14.14 -5.09
C MET A 1 0.41 13.25 -4.66
N LEU A 2 0.21 11.95 -4.59
CA LEU A 2 1.31 10.99 -4.44
C LEU A 2 1.98 10.87 -5.81
N ASP A 3 3.06 11.64 -6.02
CA ASP A 3 3.73 11.73 -7.33
C ASP A 3 4.79 10.63 -7.53
N LYS A 4 5.12 9.90 -6.46
CA LYS A 4 6.06 8.77 -6.48
C LYS A 4 5.43 7.56 -5.80
N PRO A 5 5.70 6.33 -6.29
CA PRO A 5 5.29 5.12 -5.60
C PRO A 5 5.96 5.04 -4.22
N CYS A 6 5.23 4.50 -3.25
CA CYS A 6 5.70 4.28 -1.88
C CYS A 6 5.72 2.78 -1.63
N VAL A 7 6.87 2.26 -1.18
CA VAL A 7 7.06 0.82 -0.99
C VAL A 7 7.13 0.49 0.50
N PHE A 8 6.33 -0.47 0.93
CA PHE A 8 6.37 -1.10 2.24
C PHE A 8 7.10 -2.43 2.15
N PHE A 9 8.16 -2.58 2.93
CA PHE A 9 8.83 -3.86 3.10
C PHE A 9 8.08 -4.72 4.12
N ASN A 10 7.24 -5.63 3.64
CA ASN A 10 6.23 -6.37 4.40
C ASN A 10 6.73 -7.73 4.90
N LEU A 11 7.84 -7.75 5.64
CA LEU A 11 8.36 -8.98 6.23
C LEU A 11 7.33 -9.64 7.15
N ASN A 12 7.04 -10.92 6.90
CA ASN A 12 6.11 -11.74 7.69
C ASN A 12 4.73 -11.06 7.92
N GLY A 13 4.26 -10.26 6.97
CA GLY A 13 2.94 -9.61 7.04
C GLY A 13 2.84 -8.44 8.02
N TYR A 14 3.96 -7.86 8.47
CA TYR A 14 3.95 -6.75 9.44
C TYR A 14 3.04 -5.57 9.04
N TYR A 15 2.95 -5.26 7.75
CA TYR A 15 2.13 -4.20 7.17
C TYR A 15 0.79 -4.67 6.59
N ASP A 16 0.35 -5.91 6.84
CA ASP A 16 -0.96 -6.40 6.37
C ASP A 16 -2.11 -5.55 6.92
N ALA A 17 -2.00 -5.10 8.18
CA ALA A 17 -2.98 -4.19 8.78
C ALA A 17 -3.02 -2.83 8.07
N MET A 18 -1.88 -2.33 7.58
CA MET A 18 -1.82 -1.10 6.77
C MET A 18 -2.50 -1.31 5.42
N LYS A 19 -2.25 -2.45 4.76
CA LYS A 19 -2.92 -2.80 3.50
C LYS A 19 -4.44 -2.85 3.67
N ALA A 20 -4.92 -3.52 4.72
CA ALA A 20 -6.36 -3.58 5.04
C ALA A 20 -6.96 -2.20 5.34
N MET A 21 -6.20 -1.31 5.98
CA MET A 21 -6.63 0.07 6.21
C MET A 21 -6.79 0.84 4.88
N LEU A 22 -5.83 0.73 3.97
CA LEU A 22 -5.92 1.38 2.65
C LEU A 22 -7.12 0.85 1.85
N ASP A 23 -7.36 -0.46 1.87
CA ASP A 23 -8.53 -1.08 1.23
C ASP A 23 -9.84 -0.54 1.83
N THR A 24 -9.90 -0.38 3.16
CA THR A 24 -11.05 0.22 3.84
C THR A 24 -11.29 1.67 3.39
N MET A 25 -10.22 2.46 3.27
CA MET A 25 -10.32 3.85 2.80
C MET A 25 -10.83 3.93 1.36
N VAL A 26 -10.41 3.01 0.48
CA VAL A 26 -10.94 2.91 -0.89
C VAL A 26 -12.43 2.57 -0.87
N SER A 27 -12.83 1.59 -0.06
CA SER A 27 -14.23 1.15 0.01
C SER A 27 -15.21 2.22 0.52
N HIS A 28 -14.69 3.23 1.22
CA HIS A 28 -15.47 4.32 1.81
C HIS A 28 -15.22 5.66 1.10
N ASP A 29 -14.64 5.66 -0.11
CA ASP A 29 -14.36 6.85 -0.93
C ASP A 29 -13.44 7.90 -0.26
N PHE A 30 -12.67 7.49 0.75
CA PHE A 30 -11.64 8.34 1.38
C PHE A 30 -10.30 8.29 0.63
N LEU A 31 -10.11 7.30 -0.24
CA LEU A 31 -8.92 7.13 -1.05
C LEU A 31 -9.30 6.63 -2.44
N GLU A 32 -8.80 7.29 -3.49
CA GLU A 32 -8.98 6.79 -4.85
C GLU A 32 -8.21 5.49 -5.05
N ALA A 33 -8.83 4.50 -5.70
CA ALA A 33 -8.19 3.22 -6.00
C ALA A 33 -6.87 3.38 -6.79
N GLU A 34 -6.81 4.36 -7.71
CA GLU A 34 -5.60 4.68 -8.48
C GLU A 34 -4.46 5.20 -7.59
N THR A 35 -4.80 5.94 -6.53
CA THR A 35 -3.81 6.41 -5.55
C THR A 35 -3.40 5.28 -4.62
N ALA A 36 -4.32 4.42 -4.21
CA ALA A 36 -4.03 3.23 -3.41
C ALA A 36 -3.05 2.28 -4.11
N ALA A 37 -3.17 2.12 -5.44
CA ALA A 37 -2.27 1.28 -6.24
C ALA A 37 -0.80 1.74 -6.27
N LYS A 38 -0.52 2.97 -5.81
CA LYS A 38 0.86 3.49 -5.69
C LYS A 38 1.56 3.04 -4.40
N PHE A 39 0.83 2.42 -3.47
CA PHE A 39 1.41 1.76 -2.30
C PHE A 39 1.72 0.32 -2.64
N LEU A 40 3.01 -0.01 -2.73
CA LEU A 40 3.52 -1.33 -3.06
C LEU A 40 3.91 -2.05 -1.77
N PHE A 41 3.68 -3.35 -1.70
CA PHE A 41 4.07 -4.19 -0.57
C PHE A 41 4.89 -5.35 -1.09
N THR A 42 6.13 -5.48 -0.62
CA THR A 42 7.05 -6.57 -1.01
C THR A 42 7.80 -7.08 0.21
N ASP A 43 8.14 -8.36 0.25
CA ASP A 43 9.02 -8.97 1.24
C ASP A 43 10.40 -9.33 0.65
N ASP A 44 10.67 -8.91 -0.58
CA ASP A 44 11.95 -9.07 -1.27
C ASP A 44 12.64 -7.72 -1.50
N PHE A 45 13.86 -7.59 -1.00
CA PHE A 45 14.71 -6.41 -1.23
C PHE A 45 15.11 -6.23 -2.70
N SER A 46 15.02 -7.26 -3.55
CA SER A 46 15.30 -7.14 -4.99
C SER A 46 14.24 -6.33 -5.75
N GLU A 47 13.08 -6.13 -5.13
CA GLU A 47 11.92 -5.44 -5.70
C GLU A 47 11.78 -3.96 -5.23
N ILE A 48 12.76 -3.45 -4.48
CA ILE A 48 12.81 -2.07 -3.92
C ILE A 48 13.91 -1.24 -4.58
#